data_AF-A0AAU7YFY3-F1
#
_entry.id   AF-A0AAU7YFY3-F1
#
_cell.length_a   1.000
_cell.length_b   1.000
_cell.length_c   1.000
_cell.angle_alpha   90.00
_cell.angle_beta   90.00
_cell.angle_gamma   90.00
#
_symmetry.space_group_name_H-M   'P 1'
#
loop_
_entity.id
_entity.type
_entity.pdbx_description
1 polymer ?
#
loop_
_entity_poly.entity_id
_entity_poly.type
_entity_poly.pdbx_seq_one_letter_code
_entity_poly.pdbx_strand_id
1 'polypeptide(L)'
;MKAVITLLILGLLFIYGEALTCRNVKECNSKGKCSNVTICHSVLEKPKDEIRMPLNCMLQECNPDGQCQKYMTICFDGRDQCFFYIDAQSRPRKGCATKAECKEMKKLYSASAFCCDTIACNDQ
;
A
#
# COMPACT_ATOMS: atom_id res chain seq x y z
N MET A 1 37.55 21.21 25.13
CA MET A 1 36.13 20.96 25.46
C MET A 1 35.12 21.64 24.52
N LYS A 2 35.51 22.26 23.39
CA LYS A 2 34.56 22.86 22.42
C LYS A 2 34.20 21.96 21.22
N ALA A 3 35.11 21.06 20.83
CA ALA A 3 34.93 20.20 19.65
C ALA A 3 33.87 19.08 19.83
N VAL A 4 33.59 18.66 21.06
CA VAL A 4 32.67 17.56 21.36
C VAL A 4 31.20 17.98 21.15
N ILE A 5 30.89 19.25 21.44
CA ILE A 5 29.53 19.79 21.30
C ILE A 5 29.17 19.97 19.82
N THR A 6 30.13 20.35 18.98
CA THR A 6 29.91 20.53 17.53
C THR A 6 29.61 19.21 16.82
N LEU A 7 30.27 18.11 17.22
CA LEU A 7 30.01 16.77 16.70
C LEU A 7 28.63 16.23 17.09
N LEU A 8 28.15 16.55 18.30
CA LEU A 8 26.80 16.18 18.75
C LEU A 8 25.70 16.90 17.94
N ILE A 9 25.90 18.18 17.61
CA ILE A 9 24.92 18.96 16.82
C ILE A 9 24.90 18.51 15.36
N LEU A 10 26.05 18.20 14.75
CA LEU A 10 26.13 17.61 13.41
C LEU A 10 25.52 16.20 13.38
N GLY A 11 25.75 15.39 14.42
CA GLY A 11 25.13 14.08 14.57
C GLY A 11 23.60 14.16 14.65
N LEU A 12 23.05 15.13 15.38
CA LEU A 12 21.60 15.35 15.49
C LEU A 12 20.94 15.80 14.17
N LEU A 13 21.65 16.56 13.32
CA LEU A 13 21.14 16.99 12.01
C LEU A 13 21.01 15.83 11.01
N PHE A 14 21.82 14.78 11.12
CA PHE A 14 21.70 13.58 10.28
C PHE A 14 20.56 12.65 10.70
N ILE A 15 20.05 12.74 11.93
CA ILE A 15 18.92 11.92 12.42
C ILE A 15 17.58 12.41 11.82
N TYR A 16 17.54 13.66 11.33
CA TYR A 16 16.39 14.25 10.65
C TYR A 16 16.58 14.32 9.13
N GLY A 17 17.43 13.46 8.56
CA GLY A 17 17.55 13.31 7.12
C GLY A 17 16.28 12.69 6.56
N GLU A 18 15.38 13.49 5.99
CA GLU A 18 14.29 12.97 5.17
C GLU A 18 14.89 12.13 4.04
N ALA A 19 14.81 10.80 4.14
CA ALA A 19 15.28 9.93 3.08
C ALA A 19 14.26 10.00 1.94
N LEU A 20 14.55 10.81 0.92
CA LEU A 20 13.75 10.87 -0.29
C LEU A 20 13.96 9.57 -1.08
N THR A 21 12.96 8.71 -1.10
CA THR A 21 13.00 7.48 -1.90
C THR A 21 12.26 7.72 -3.20
N CYS A 22 12.99 7.67 -4.32
CA CYS A 22 12.44 7.86 -5.65
C CYS A 22 12.40 6.54 -6.41
N ARG A 23 11.29 6.27 -7.11
CA ARG A 23 11.17 5.16 -8.05
C ARG A 23 10.61 5.63 -9.38
N ASN A 24 11.13 5.06 -10.46
CA ASN A 24 10.54 5.22 -11.79
C ASN A 24 9.39 4.24 -11.94
N VAL A 25 8.18 4.77 -12.14
CA VAL A 25 6.99 3.99 -12.46
C VAL A 25 6.56 4.29 -13.88
N LYS A 26 5.89 3.32 -14.50
CA LYS A 26 5.30 3.49 -15.81
C LYS A 26 3.84 3.85 -15.61
N GLU A 27 3.50 5.11 -15.85
CA GLU A 27 2.15 5.63 -15.68
C GLU A 27 1.47 5.67 -17.06
N CYS A 28 0.30 5.04 -17.17
CA CYS A 28 -0.44 4.95 -18.42
C CYS A 28 -1.72 5.77 -18.31
N ASN A 29 -1.96 6.65 -19.29
CA ASN A 29 -3.21 7.38 -19.35
C ASN A 29 -4.36 6.50 -19.88
N SER A 30 -5.59 6.98 -19.72
CA SER A 30 -6.82 6.32 -20.21
C SER A 30 -6.89 6.13 -21.74
N LYS A 31 -5.93 6.67 -22.50
CA LYS A 31 -5.77 6.46 -23.94
C LYS A 31 -4.66 5.44 -24.28
N GLY A 32 -4.13 4.71 -23.30
CA GLY A 32 -3.12 3.67 -23.48
C GLY A 32 -1.70 4.18 -23.77
N LYS A 33 -1.45 5.50 -23.64
CA LYS A 33 -0.09 6.03 -23.74
C LYS A 33 0.57 5.96 -22.37
N CYS A 34 1.69 5.24 -22.30
CA CYS A 34 2.46 5.06 -21.08
C CYS A 34 3.73 5.90 -21.10
N SER A 35 3.97 6.65 -20.04
CA SER A 35 5.17 7.45 -19.81
C SER A 35 5.90 6.96 -18.58
N ASN A 36 7.23 7.09 -18.56
CA ASN A 36 8.00 6.88 -17.35
C ASN A 36 7.90 8.13 -16.49
N VAL A 37 7.44 7.96 -15.26
CA VAL A 37 7.27 9.03 -14.27
C VAL A 37 8.09 8.67 -13.04
N THR A 38 8.92 9.60 -12.56
CA THR A 38 9.67 9.42 -11.32
C THR A 38 8.81 9.93 -10.17
N ILE A 39 8.44 9.03 -9.27
CA ILE A 39 7.71 9.39 -8.05
C ILE A 39 8.68 9.32 -6.87
N CYS A 40 8.81 10.43 -6.15
CA CYS A 40 9.63 10.54 -4.95
C CYS A 40 8.74 10.74 -3.72
N HIS A 41 9.02 10.01 -2.65
CA HIS A 41 8.35 10.19 -1.36
C HIS A 41 9.37 10.42 -0.25
N SER A 42 9.09 11.36 0.64
CA SER A 42 9.82 11.57 1.88
C SER A 42 9.53 10.42 2.84
N VAL A 43 10.54 9.62 3.16
CA VAL A 43 10.46 8.66 4.26
C VAL A 43 10.78 9.43 5.54
N LEU A 44 9.73 9.85 6.26
CA LEU A 44 9.87 10.23 7.66
C LEU A 44 10.25 8.94 8.42
N GLU A 45 11.54 8.77 8.72
CA GLU A 45 12.01 7.73 9.62
C GLU A 45 11.38 7.97 11.01
N LYS A 46 10.24 7.30 11.27
CA LYS A 46 9.83 7.07 12.65
C LYS A 46 10.80 6.08 13.28
N PRO A 47 11.19 6.28 14.55
CA PRO A 47 12.13 5.41 15.22
C PRO A 47 11.54 3.99 15.35
N LYS A 48 12.38 3.00 15.03
CA LYS A 48 12.32 1.57 15.39
C LYS A 48 11.03 1.11 16.09
N ASP A 49 10.01 0.80 15.30
CA ASP A 49 9.08 -0.28 15.59
C ASP A 49 8.87 -1.00 14.27
N GLU A 50 9.47 -2.20 14.15
CA GLU A 50 9.22 -3.21 13.13
C GLU A 50 9.17 -2.68 11.68
N ILE A 51 10.23 -2.92 10.88
CA ILE A 51 10.15 -2.82 9.42
C ILE A 51 9.15 -3.91 8.97
N ARG A 52 7.85 -3.65 9.11
CA ARG A 52 6.79 -4.49 8.57
C ARG A 52 6.94 -4.34 7.07
N MET A 53 7.46 -5.38 6.43
CA MET A 53 7.46 -5.47 4.98
C MET A 53 6.06 -5.10 4.48
N PRO A 54 5.94 -4.23 3.47
CA PRO A 54 4.64 -3.78 3.05
C PRO A 54 3.84 -4.99 2.53
N LEU A 55 2.61 -5.12 3.02
CA LEU A 55 1.75 -6.24 2.65
C LEU A 55 1.39 -6.11 1.17
N ASN A 56 1.61 -7.19 0.41
CA ASN A 56 1.19 -7.25 -0.98
C ASN A 56 -0.13 -8.02 -1.07
N CYS A 57 -1.13 -7.44 -1.74
CA CYS A 57 -2.44 -8.05 -1.93
C CYS A 57 -2.80 -8.14 -3.42
N MET A 58 -3.72 -9.03 -3.77
CA MET A 58 -4.35 -8.98 -5.09
C MET A 58 -5.33 -7.82 -5.13
N LEU A 59 -5.22 -6.98 -6.15
CA LEU A 59 -6.19 -5.97 -6.51
C LEU A 59 -6.96 -6.43 -7.74
N GLN A 60 -8.26 -6.18 -7.75
CA GLN A 60 -9.11 -6.46 -8.91
C GLN A 60 -9.89 -5.21 -9.30
N GLU A 61 -9.57 -4.67 -10.47
CA GLU A 61 -10.23 -3.52 -11.06
C GLU A 61 -11.04 -3.98 -12.26
N CYS A 62 -12.30 -3.57 -12.33
CA CYS A 62 -13.18 -3.90 -13.44
C CYS A 62 -13.58 -2.62 -14.16
N ASN A 63 -13.36 -2.59 -15.47
CA ASN A 63 -13.84 -1.52 -16.33
C ASN A 63 -15.38 -1.55 -16.42
N PRO A 64 -16.02 -0.43 -16.82
CA PRO A 64 -17.47 -0.37 -17.04
C PRO A 64 -17.99 -1.44 -18.00
N ASP A 65 -17.16 -1.86 -18.97
CA ASP A 65 -17.46 -2.90 -19.95
C ASP A 65 -17.40 -4.33 -19.38
N GLY A 66 -17.18 -4.48 -18.06
CA GLY A 66 -17.15 -5.76 -17.36
C GLY A 66 -15.82 -6.51 -17.45
N GLN A 67 -14.84 -6.01 -18.19
CA GLN A 67 -13.49 -6.57 -18.19
C GLN A 67 -12.78 -6.27 -16.88
N CYS A 68 -12.35 -7.32 -16.17
CA CYS A 68 -11.62 -7.20 -14.92
C CYS A 68 -10.15 -7.56 -15.11
N GLN A 69 -9.27 -6.71 -14.59
CA GLN A 69 -7.84 -6.99 -14.47
C GLN A 69 -7.49 -7.29 -13.02
N LYS A 70 -6.57 -8.23 -12.85
CA LYS A 70 -6.09 -8.71 -11.56
C LYS A 70 -4.59 -8.59 -11.53
N TYR A 71 -4.06 -7.90 -10.53
CA TYR A 71 -2.62 -7.70 -10.37
C TYR A 71 -2.25 -7.55 -8.90
N MET A 72 -0.98 -7.77 -8.59
CA MET A 72 -0.47 -7.61 -7.25
C MET A 72 -0.18 -6.13 -6.97
N THR A 73 -0.63 -5.65 -5.82
CA THR A 73 -0.39 -4.29 -5.35
C THR A 73 0.22 -4.29 -3.96
N ILE A 74 0.96 -3.22 -3.66
CA ILE A 74 1.53 -2.96 -2.35
C ILE A 74 0.52 -2.14 -1.55
N CYS A 75 0.22 -2.53 -0.32
CA CYS A 75 -0.68 -1.79 0.55
C CYS A 75 0.03 -0.63 1.25
N PHE A 76 -0.63 0.53 1.30
CA PHE A 76 -0.13 1.77 1.91
C PHE A 76 -1.11 2.30 2.97
N ASP A 77 -0.74 3.39 3.66
CA ASP A 77 -1.61 4.14 4.59
C ASP A 77 -2.19 3.30 5.74
N GLY A 78 -1.41 2.36 6.27
CA GLY A 78 -1.85 1.49 7.37
C GLY A 78 -2.85 0.41 6.98
N ARG A 79 -3.09 0.19 5.68
CA ARG A 79 -3.89 -0.93 5.16
C ARG A 79 -3.11 -2.23 5.31
N ASP A 80 -3.28 -2.90 6.44
CA ASP A 80 -2.54 -4.09 6.84
C ASP A 80 -3.33 -5.39 6.66
N GLN A 81 -4.37 -5.38 5.81
CA GLN A 81 -5.18 -6.54 5.46
C GLN A 81 -5.41 -6.60 3.95
N CYS A 82 -5.37 -7.80 3.37
CA CYS A 82 -5.98 -8.08 2.09
C CYS A 82 -7.46 -8.40 2.31
N PHE A 83 -8.34 -7.87 1.47
CA PHE A 83 -9.75 -8.20 1.48
C PHE A 83 -10.18 -8.92 0.19
N PHE A 84 -11.25 -9.68 0.31
CA PHE A 84 -12.02 -10.25 -0.79
C PHE A 84 -13.51 -10.19 -0.43
N TYR A 85 -14.38 -9.89 -1.38
CA TYR A 85 -15.82 -10.14 -1.29
C TYR A 85 -16.46 -10.26 -2.68
N ILE A 86 -17.68 -10.79 -2.74
CA ILE A 86 -18.50 -10.77 -3.96
C ILE A 86 -19.50 -9.62 -3.85
N ASP A 87 -19.49 -8.71 -4.82
CA ASP A 87 -20.43 -7.57 -4.85
C ASP A 87 -21.85 -8.02 -5.25
N ALA A 88 -22.81 -7.10 -5.17
CA ALA A 88 -24.22 -7.39 -5.49
C ALA A 88 -24.47 -7.82 -6.95
N GLN A 89 -23.47 -7.64 -7.84
CA GLN A 89 -23.50 -8.04 -9.24
C GLN A 89 -22.73 -9.35 -9.46
N SER A 90 -22.49 -10.10 -8.38
CA SER A 90 -21.75 -11.37 -8.39
C SER A 90 -20.30 -11.23 -8.90
N ARG A 91 -19.67 -10.05 -8.73
CA ARG A 91 -18.28 -9.84 -9.14
C ARG A 91 -17.34 -9.87 -7.95
N PRO A 92 -16.20 -10.56 -8.05
CA PRO A 92 -15.18 -10.52 -7.03
C PRO A 92 -14.52 -9.13 -6.94
N ARG A 93 -14.37 -8.66 -5.70
CA ARG A 93 -13.70 -7.43 -5.32
C ARG A 93 -12.56 -7.76 -4.38
N LYS A 94 -11.38 -7.22 -4.67
CA LYS A 94 -10.13 -7.54 -3.97
C LYS A 94 -9.31 -6.28 -3.77
N GLY A 95 -8.55 -6.19 -2.68
CA GLY A 95 -7.61 -5.09 -2.48
C GLY A 95 -7.05 -5.01 -1.08
N CYS A 96 -6.59 -3.82 -0.72
CA CYS A 96 -6.02 -3.50 0.58
C CYS A 96 -7.03 -2.80 1.49
N ALA A 97 -7.09 -3.21 2.75
CA ALA A 97 -7.94 -2.62 3.77
C ALA A 97 -7.21 -2.53 5.11
N THR A 98 -7.69 -1.63 5.95
CA THR A 98 -7.41 -1.63 7.38
C THR A 98 -8.25 -2.70 8.08
N LYS A 99 -7.86 -3.11 9.28
CA LYS A 99 -8.69 -3.99 10.13
C LYS A 99 -10.11 -3.46 10.35
N ALA A 100 -10.28 -2.13 10.47
CA ALA A 100 -11.58 -1.51 10.67
C ALA A 100 -12.47 -1.65 9.42
N GLU A 101 -11.94 -1.31 8.23
CA GLU A 101 -12.65 -1.48 6.95
C GLU A 101 -13.02 -2.96 6.73
N CYS A 102 -12.13 -3.88 7.07
CA CYS A 102 -12.40 -5.32 7.02
C CYS A 102 -13.56 -5.75 7.90
N LYS A 103 -13.68 -5.18 9.10
CA LYS A 103 -14.82 -5.46 10.00
C LYS A 103 -16.13 -4.98 9.40
N GLU A 104 -16.15 -3.82 8.75
CA GLU A 104 -17.35 -3.30 8.09
C GLU A 104 -17.71 -4.11 6.84
N MET A 105 -16.73 -4.49 6.01
CA MET A 105 -16.98 -5.36 4.85
C MET A 105 -17.56 -6.72 5.26
N LYS A 106 -17.05 -7.32 6.34
CA LYS A 106 -17.60 -8.56 6.90
C LYS A 106 -19.02 -8.43 7.42
N LYS A 107 -19.49 -7.24 7.78
CA LYS A 107 -20.90 -7.00 8.16
C LYS A 107 -21.80 -6.83 6.94
N LEU A 108 -21.29 -6.17 5.90
CA LEU A 108 -22.04 -5.84 4.69
C LEU A 108 -22.18 -7.05 3.75
N TYR A 109 -21.13 -7.85 3.63
CA TYR A 109 -21.01 -8.94 2.65
C TYR A 109 -20.77 -10.28 3.32
N SER A 110 -21.25 -10.47 4.54
CA SER A 110 -20.92 -11.53 5.52
C SER A 110 -20.79 -12.95 4.97
N ALA A 111 -21.53 -13.31 3.91
CA ALA A 111 -21.48 -14.62 3.28
C ALA A 111 -20.29 -14.83 2.31
N SER A 112 -19.71 -13.75 1.78
CA SER A 112 -18.65 -13.80 0.77
C SER A 112 -17.39 -13.01 1.13
N ALA A 113 -17.43 -12.21 2.20
CA ALA A 113 -16.31 -11.39 2.61
C ALA A 113 -15.31 -12.13 3.51
N PHE A 114 -14.03 -12.07 3.15
CA PHE A 114 -12.94 -12.43 4.06
C PHE A 114 -11.82 -11.40 4.02
N CYS A 115 -11.01 -11.42 5.09
CA CYS A 115 -9.79 -10.64 5.18
C CYS A 115 -8.69 -11.48 5.80
N CYS A 116 -7.46 -11.19 5.42
CA CYS A 116 -6.25 -11.90 5.83
C CYS A 116 -5.04 -10.97 5.76
N ASP A 117 -3.95 -11.32 6.43
CA ASP A 117 -2.78 -10.46 6.65
C ASP A 117 -1.47 -11.03 6.09
N THR A 118 -1.59 -12.05 5.23
CA THR A 118 -0.46 -12.66 4.53
C THR A 118 -0.42 -12.25 3.06
N ILE A 119 0.75 -12.32 2.44
CA ILE A 119 0.95 -11.87 1.06
C ILE A 119 0.02 -12.62 0.11
N ALA A 120 -0.72 -11.87 -0.72
CA ALA A 120 -1.63 -12.35 -1.75
C ALA A 120 -2.66 -13.38 -1.25
N CYS A 121 -2.99 -13.37 0.03
CA CYS A 121 -3.92 -14.34 0.63
C CYS A 121 -5.36 -14.22 0.12
N ASN A 122 -5.68 -13.11 -0.55
CA ASN A 122 -6.95 -12.89 -1.24
C ASN A 122 -6.95 -13.38 -2.70
N ASP A 123 -5.97 -14.20 -3.08
CA ASP A 123 -5.85 -14.84 -4.40
C ASP A 123 -6.69 -16.12 -4.55
N GLN A 124 -7.96 -16.06 -4.12
CA GLN A 124 -8.93 -17.16 -4.30
C GLN A 124 -9.78 -16.98 -5.57
#